data_AF-A0A6P5D8E1-F1
#
_entry.id   AF-A0A6P5D8E1-F1
#
_cell.length_a   1.000
_cell.length_b   1.000
_cell.length_c   1.000
_cell.angle_alpha   90.00
_cell.angle_beta   90.00
_cell.angle_gamma   90.00
#
_symmetry.space_group_name_H-M   'P 1'
#
loop_
_entity.id
_entity.type
_entity.pdbx_description
1 polymer ?
#
loop_
_entity_poly.entity_id
_entity_poly.type
_entity_poly.pdbx_seq_one_letter_code
_entity_poly.pdbx_strand_id
1 'polypeptide(L)'
;MRILPDYEHMTYRDVYTCLLHRYRHILGLWQPDIGPYGGLLNVVVDGLFIIGWMYLPPHDPHVDDPMRFKPLFRIHLMERKSATVECMYGHRGPHNGHVQIVKKDEFSTKCNQTDHHRMSGGRQEEFRTWLREEWGRTLEDIFHEHMQELILMKFIYTSQYDNCLTYRRIYLPPSRPDDLIRPGLFKGTYGSHGLEIVMLSFHGKHARGTKITGDPNIPAGQQTVEIDLRHRIQLPDAESLHDFNELSRVVLEVREQVRKEQEQEQEGGPEDAEGLGQQSPQPREEPPAEPAQAPGDGGAAAVAEPPAQSGQPFVLPVGVSSRNEDYPRTCRMCFYGTGLIAGHGFTSPERTPGVFVLFDEDRFGFIWLELKSFSLYSRVQAAFRNADAPSPQAFEEMLKNIQSLTS
;
A
#
# COMPACT_ATOMS: atom_id res chain seq x y z
N MET A 1 -3.57 -22.61 -35.85
CA MET A 1 -3.65 -21.14 -35.81
C MET A 1 -2.29 -20.63 -35.34
N ARG A 2 -1.58 -19.87 -36.18
CA ARG A 2 -0.24 -19.32 -35.89
C ARG A 2 -0.37 -18.22 -34.83
N ILE A 3 0.55 -18.15 -33.86
CA ILE A 3 0.51 -17.14 -32.78
C ILE A 3 1.07 -15.79 -33.28
N LEU A 4 2.16 -15.83 -34.02
CA LEU A 4 2.82 -14.67 -34.64
C LEU A 4 3.33 -15.07 -36.05
N PRO A 5 3.44 -14.11 -36.99
CA PRO A 5 3.90 -14.39 -38.36
C PRO A 5 5.26 -15.09 -38.42
N ASP A 6 6.14 -14.76 -37.46
CA ASP A 6 7.55 -15.17 -37.43
C ASP A 6 7.81 -16.53 -36.75
N TYR A 7 6.77 -17.18 -36.20
CA TYR A 7 6.90 -18.46 -35.47
C TYR A 7 6.06 -19.54 -36.17
N GLU A 8 6.67 -20.25 -37.14
CA GLU A 8 5.97 -21.21 -37.99
C GLU A 8 5.57 -22.52 -37.26
N HIS A 9 6.29 -22.88 -36.20
CA HIS A 9 6.15 -24.14 -35.47
C HIS A 9 5.74 -23.97 -34.00
N MET A 10 5.27 -22.80 -33.59
CA MET A 10 4.74 -22.57 -32.24
C MET A 10 3.21 -22.49 -32.25
N THR A 11 2.58 -23.29 -31.39
CA THR A 11 1.12 -23.38 -31.26
C THR A 11 0.65 -22.86 -29.91
N TYR A 12 -0.63 -22.46 -29.80
CA TYR A 12 -1.20 -22.04 -28.51
C TYR A 12 -1.11 -23.13 -27.43
N ARG A 13 -1.06 -24.40 -27.85
CA ARG A 13 -0.79 -25.53 -26.94
C ARG A 13 0.57 -25.37 -26.28
N ASP A 14 1.59 -24.96 -27.01
CA ASP A 14 2.95 -24.78 -26.48
C ASP A 14 3.01 -23.61 -25.50
N VAL A 15 2.35 -22.48 -25.82
CA VAL A 15 2.24 -21.35 -24.89
C VAL A 15 1.55 -21.77 -23.60
N TYR A 16 0.44 -22.51 -23.71
CA TYR A 16 -0.27 -22.97 -22.52
C TYR A 16 0.57 -23.95 -21.68
N THR A 17 1.16 -24.99 -22.28
CA THR A 17 1.82 -26.06 -21.52
C THR A 17 3.23 -25.69 -21.04
N CYS A 18 3.99 -24.96 -21.86
CA CYS A 18 5.40 -24.65 -21.59
C CYS A 18 5.62 -23.31 -20.87
N LEU A 19 4.65 -22.38 -20.95
CA LEU A 19 4.75 -21.06 -20.32
C LEU A 19 3.65 -20.86 -19.27
N LEU A 20 2.38 -20.75 -19.67
CA LEU A 20 1.30 -20.32 -18.77
C LEU A 20 1.03 -21.31 -17.64
N HIS A 21 0.74 -22.57 -17.98
CA HIS A 21 0.45 -23.61 -16.99
C HIS A 21 1.69 -23.91 -16.13
N ARG A 22 2.89 -23.95 -16.73
CA ARG A 22 4.14 -24.23 -16.01
C ARG A 22 4.44 -23.17 -14.95
N TYR A 23 4.24 -21.89 -15.27
CA TYR A 23 4.60 -20.76 -14.40
C TYR A 23 3.37 -20.09 -13.76
N ARG A 24 2.19 -20.72 -13.78
CA ARG A 24 0.95 -20.16 -13.23
C ARG A 24 1.07 -19.68 -11.79
N HIS A 25 1.90 -20.34 -10.97
CA HIS A 25 2.05 -20.02 -9.57
C HIS A 25 2.93 -18.79 -9.29
N ILE A 26 3.71 -18.31 -10.25
CA ILE A 26 4.49 -17.07 -10.06
C ILE A 26 3.76 -15.82 -10.56
N LEU A 27 2.65 -15.97 -11.30
CA LEU A 27 1.86 -14.82 -11.78
C LEU A 27 1.19 -14.10 -10.59
N GLY A 28 1.17 -12.77 -10.65
CA GLY A 28 0.54 -11.91 -9.65
C GLY A 28 1.49 -10.95 -8.95
N LEU A 29 1.04 -10.45 -7.80
CA LEU A 29 1.72 -9.43 -7.02
C LEU A 29 2.49 -10.04 -5.85
N TRP A 30 3.69 -9.50 -5.60
CA TRP A 30 4.65 -10.08 -4.67
C TRP A 30 5.44 -9.03 -3.92
N GLN A 31 5.80 -9.35 -2.68
CA GLN A 31 6.76 -8.63 -1.87
C GLN A 31 8.04 -9.48 -1.74
N PRO A 32 9.22 -8.96 -2.11
CA PRO A 32 10.48 -9.66 -1.87
C PRO A 32 10.86 -9.61 -0.39
N ASP A 33 11.44 -10.70 0.08
CA ASP A 33 11.98 -10.85 1.43
C ASP A 33 13.40 -10.24 1.50
N ILE A 34 13.45 -8.93 1.76
CA ILE A 34 14.69 -8.13 1.83
C ILE A 34 14.79 -7.49 3.21
N GLY A 35 14.77 -8.32 4.25
CA GLY A 35 14.80 -7.87 5.65
C GLY A 35 13.72 -6.81 5.90
N PRO A 36 14.05 -5.66 6.50
CA PRO A 36 13.04 -4.64 6.80
C PRO A 36 12.54 -3.87 5.57
N TYR A 37 13.22 -3.96 4.42
CA TYR A 37 12.98 -3.06 3.29
C TYR A 37 11.80 -3.48 2.40
N GLY A 38 11.53 -4.77 2.28
CA GLY A 38 10.49 -5.29 1.39
C GLY A 38 10.70 -4.87 -0.08
N GLY A 39 9.61 -4.57 -0.78
CA GLY A 39 9.61 -4.23 -2.20
C GLY A 39 8.27 -4.55 -2.87
N LEU A 40 8.16 -4.23 -4.17
CA LEU A 40 6.96 -4.55 -4.95
C LEU A 40 7.35 -5.15 -6.30
N LEU A 41 6.90 -6.37 -6.56
CA LEU A 41 7.09 -7.08 -7.82
C LEU A 41 5.73 -7.50 -8.39
N ASN A 42 5.48 -7.19 -9.65
CA ASN A 42 4.32 -7.69 -10.40
C ASN A 42 4.79 -8.59 -11.54
N VAL A 43 4.40 -9.86 -11.52
CA VAL A 43 4.80 -10.87 -12.51
C VAL A 43 3.66 -11.07 -13.50
N VAL A 44 3.91 -10.71 -14.76
CA VAL A 44 2.87 -10.61 -15.80
C VAL A 44 3.25 -11.36 -17.07
N VAL A 45 2.24 -11.76 -17.84
CA VAL A 45 2.40 -12.31 -19.19
C VAL A 45 2.38 -11.17 -20.21
N ASP A 46 3.37 -11.13 -21.09
CA ASP A 46 3.45 -10.21 -22.23
C ASP A 46 3.90 -10.96 -23.49
N GLY A 47 2.97 -11.24 -24.40
CA GLY A 47 3.22 -12.06 -25.58
C GLY A 47 3.76 -13.45 -25.23
N LEU A 48 5.00 -13.73 -25.65
CA LEU A 48 5.72 -14.98 -25.37
C LEU A 48 6.63 -14.89 -24.12
N PHE A 49 6.48 -13.82 -23.34
CA PHE A 49 7.24 -13.58 -22.13
C PHE A 49 6.36 -13.68 -20.88
N ILE A 50 6.97 -14.11 -19.78
CA ILE A 50 6.56 -13.74 -18.42
C ILE A 50 7.65 -12.81 -17.86
N ILE A 51 7.28 -11.66 -17.34
CA ILE A 51 8.22 -10.64 -16.86
C ILE A 51 7.91 -10.31 -15.40
N GLY A 52 8.94 -10.35 -14.55
CA GLY A 52 8.88 -9.84 -13.19
C GLY A 52 9.27 -8.36 -13.15
N TRP A 53 8.28 -7.47 -13.09
CA TRP A 53 8.49 -6.02 -13.01
C TRP A 53 8.61 -5.58 -11.55
N MET A 54 9.79 -5.10 -11.17
CA MET A 54 10.00 -4.44 -9.88
C MET A 54 9.56 -2.98 -9.99
N TYR A 55 8.70 -2.56 -9.07
CA TYR A 55 8.22 -1.19 -8.94
C TYR A 55 8.93 -0.52 -7.77
N LEU A 56 9.42 0.69 -8.00
CA LEU A 56 10.15 1.49 -7.02
C LEU A 56 9.48 2.87 -6.89
N PRO A 57 9.44 3.46 -5.68
CA PRO A 57 8.90 4.80 -5.51
C PRO A 57 9.71 5.84 -6.30
N PRO A 58 9.13 7.01 -6.61
CA PRO A 58 9.89 8.13 -7.18
C PRO A 58 10.95 8.65 -6.20
N HIS A 59 11.70 9.67 -6.60
CA HIS A 59 12.71 10.29 -5.74
C HIS A 59 12.05 11.10 -4.62
N ASP A 60 12.63 11.07 -3.42
CA ASP A 60 12.16 11.88 -2.29
C ASP A 60 12.31 13.39 -2.60
N PRO A 61 11.33 14.24 -2.25
CA PRO A 61 10.05 13.93 -1.57
C PRO A 61 8.83 13.87 -2.52
N HIS A 62 9.04 13.65 -3.82
CA HIS A 62 8.03 13.85 -4.88
C HIS A 62 6.99 12.72 -4.92
N VAL A 63 6.10 12.66 -3.94
CA VAL A 63 5.08 11.60 -3.82
C VAL A 63 4.05 11.57 -4.95
N ASP A 64 3.88 12.62 -5.73
CA ASP A 64 2.94 12.63 -6.86
C ASP A 64 3.54 12.10 -8.16
N ASP A 65 4.87 11.95 -8.23
CA ASP A 65 5.56 11.43 -9.40
C ASP A 65 5.22 9.94 -9.64
N PRO A 66 5.23 9.47 -10.90
CA PRO A 66 4.92 8.08 -11.21
C PRO A 66 5.95 7.10 -10.64
N MET A 67 5.50 5.87 -10.40
CA MET A 67 6.41 4.77 -10.01
C MET A 67 7.46 4.54 -11.09
N ARG A 68 8.71 4.35 -10.65
CA ARG A 68 9.76 3.78 -11.50
C ARG A 68 9.54 2.28 -11.59
N PHE A 69 9.92 1.66 -12.69
CA PHE A 69 9.85 0.21 -12.83
C PHE A 69 10.96 -0.34 -13.72
N LYS A 70 11.44 -1.55 -13.40
CA LYS A 70 12.45 -2.26 -14.18
C LYS A 70 12.26 -3.77 -14.11
N PRO A 71 12.65 -4.54 -15.14
CA PRO A 71 12.51 -5.99 -15.11
C PRO A 71 13.62 -6.60 -14.24
N LEU A 72 13.30 -7.57 -13.39
CA LEU A 72 14.30 -8.34 -12.64
C LEU A 72 14.60 -9.70 -13.27
N PHE A 73 13.61 -10.28 -13.91
CA PHE A 73 13.76 -11.50 -14.69
C PHE A 73 12.72 -11.53 -15.81
N ARG A 74 12.99 -12.36 -16.81
CA ARG A 74 11.98 -12.75 -17.80
C ARG A 74 12.07 -14.24 -18.09
N ILE A 75 10.95 -14.80 -18.52
CA ILE A 75 10.84 -16.17 -19.00
C ILE A 75 10.34 -16.11 -20.42
N HIS A 76 11.14 -16.57 -21.37
CA HIS A 76 10.86 -16.45 -22.79
C HIS A 76 10.63 -17.82 -23.42
N LEU A 77 9.48 -18.02 -24.07
CA LEU A 77 9.24 -19.23 -24.85
C LEU A 77 9.84 -19.09 -26.25
N MET A 78 10.82 -19.94 -26.58
CA MET A 78 11.44 -20.00 -27.90
C MET A 78 10.88 -21.16 -28.74
N GLU A 79 10.96 -21.05 -30.06
CA GLU A 79 10.52 -22.10 -30.97
C GLU A 79 11.31 -23.41 -30.75
N ARG A 80 10.59 -24.55 -30.67
CA ARG A 80 11.16 -25.89 -30.47
C ARG A 80 12.02 -26.08 -29.20
N LYS A 81 12.02 -25.12 -28.26
CA LYS A 81 12.77 -25.19 -27.00
C LYS A 81 11.85 -24.98 -25.80
N SER A 82 12.27 -25.46 -24.63
CA SER A 82 11.63 -25.06 -23.38
C SER A 82 11.81 -23.57 -23.14
N ALA A 83 10.88 -22.96 -22.40
CA ALA A 83 11.03 -21.58 -21.99
C ALA A 83 12.34 -21.35 -21.22
N THR A 84 13.07 -20.30 -21.57
CA THR A 84 14.34 -19.92 -20.96
C THR A 84 14.12 -18.86 -19.91
N VAL A 85 14.74 -19.01 -18.75
CA VAL A 85 14.70 -18.03 -17.67
C VAL A 85 15.96 -17.17 -17.75
N GLU A 86 15.77 -15.85 -17.78
CA GLU A 86 16.85 -14.87 -17.85
C GLU A 86 16.76 -13.91 -16.66
N CYS A 87 17.88 -13.71 -15.99
CA CYS A 87 18.07 -12.61 -15.05
C CYS A 87 18.28 -11.32 -15.85
N MET A 88 17.61 -10.24 -15.42
CA MET A 88 17.64 -8.94 -16.08
C MET A 88 18.38 -7.88 -15.23
N TYR A 89 18.93 -8.28 -14.09
CA TYR A 89 19.60 -7.38 -13.16
C TYR A 89 20.99 -6.97 -13.65
N GLY A 90 21.46 -5.81 -13.22
CA GLY A 90 22.74 -5.22 -13.66
C GLY A 90 22.64 -4.51 -15.01
N HIS A 91 23.82 -4.20 -15.57
CA HIS A 91 23.94 -3.31 -16.73
C HIS A 91 24.62 -3.98 -17.94
N ARG A 92 24.80 -5.31 -17.91
CA ARG A 92 25.43 -6.11 -18.99
C ARG A 92 24.44 -6.95 -19.81
N GLY A 93 23.15 -6.63 -19.71
CA GLY A 93 22.09 -7.28 -20.46
C GLY A 93 21.60 -8.63 -19.88
N PRO A 94 20.60 -9.25 -20.53
CA PRO A 94 20.00 -10.50 -20.09
C PRO A 94 21.02 -11.65 -20.02
N HIS A 95 20.91 -12.49 -19.01
CA HIS A 95 21.82 -13.62 -18.78
C HIS A 95 21.12 -14.75 -18.03
N ASN A 96 21.77 -15.90 -17.87
CA ASN A 96 21.10 -17.08 -17.35
C ASN A 96 20.62 -16.87 -15.91
N GLY A 97 19.32 -17.09 -15.69
CA GLY A 97 18.69 -17.02 -14.37
C GLY A 97 17.87 -18.27 -14.09
N HIS A 98 17.42 -18.39 -12.85
CA HIS A 98 16.55 -19.48 -12.40
C HIS A 98 15.36 -18.91 -11.64
N VAL A 99 14.22 -19.59 -11.78
CA VAL A 99 13.02 -19.37 -10.96
C VAL A 99 12.66 -20.70 -10.31
N GLN A 100 12.57 -20.72 -8.99
CA GLN A 100 12.17 -21.89 -8.22
C GLN A 100 10.84 -21.61 -7.53
N ILE A 101 9.81 -22.38 -7.89
CA ILE A 101 8.50 -22.31 -7.25
C ILE A 101 8.55 -23.18 -5.99
N VAL A 102 8.37 -22.57 -4.82
CA VAL A 102 8.44 -23.28 -3.53
C VAL A 102 7.05 -23.75 -3.13
N LYS A 103 6.08 -22.83 -3.15
CA LYS A 103 4.65 -23.07 -2.86
C LYS A 103 3.80 -22.21 -3.80
N LYS A 104 2.47 -22.32 -3.69
CA LYS A 104 1.54 -21.45 -4.45
C LYS A 104 1.80 -19.96 -4.20
N ASP A 105 2.19 -19.61 -2.98
CA ASP A 105 2.31 -18.22 -2.51
C ASP A 105 3.77 -17.84 -2.20
N GLU A 106 4.73 -18.59 -2.75
CA GLU A 106 6.16 -18.36 -2.57
C GLU A 106 6.98 -18.88 -3.76
N PHE A 107 7.85 -18.03 -4.30
CA PHE A 107 8.87 -18.44 -5.27
C PHE A 107 10.17 -17.68 -5.04
N SER A 108 11.28 -18.17 -5.60
CA SER A 108 12.56 -17.48 -5.55
C SER A 108 13.21 -17.37 -6.92
N THR A 109 14.13 -16.42 -7.02
CA THR A 109 15.01 -16.21 -8.17
C THR A 109 16.45 -16.49 -7.78
N LYS A 110 17.25 -16.97 -8.72
CA LYS A 110 18.69 -17.14 -8.52
C LYS A 110 19.46 -16.76 -9.78
N CYS A 111 20.49 -15.95 -9.63
CA CYS A 111 21.47 -15.68 -10.68
C CYS A 111 22.79 -16.40 -10.36
N ASN A 112 23.32 -17.16 -11.32
CA ASN A 112 24.63 -17.82 -11.17
C ASN A 112 25.76 -17.08 -11.92
N GLN A 113 25.43 -15.97 -12.60
CA GLN A 113 26.35 -15.17 -13.43
C GLN A 113 26.36 -13.72 -12.91
N THR A 114 26.65 -13.55 -11.62
CA THR A 114 26.58 -12.25 -10.95
C THR A 114 27.70 -11.28 -11.35
N ASP A 115 28.66 -11.73 -12.15
CA ASP A 115 29.62 -10.88 -12.85
C ASP A 115 28.91 -9.89 -13.80
N HIS A 116 27.72 -10.22 -14.29
CA HIS A 116 26.86 -9.31 -15.05
C HIS A 116 26.32 -8.14 -14.23
N HIS A 117 26.28 -8.28 -12.90
CA HIS A 117 25.79 -7.25 -11.98
C HIS A 117 26.90 -6.24 -11.64
N ARG A 118 28.17 -6.60 -11.88
CA ARG A 118 29.33 -5.78 -11.51
C ARG A 118 29.60 -4.70 -12.55
N MET A 119 29.95 -3.51 -12.07
CA MET A 119 30.38 -2.40 -12.91
C MET A 119 31.91 -2.29 -12.97
N SER A 120 32.44 -1.68 -14.03
CA SER A 120 33.89 -1.54 -14.26
C SER A 120 34.60 -0.74 -13.17
N GLY A 121 33.93 0.28 -12.62
CA GLY A 121 34.39 1.09 -11.49
C GLY A 121 34.10 0.47 -10.13
N GLY A 122 33.76 -0.83 -10.10
CA GLY A 122 33.51 -1.59 -8.90
C GLY A 122 32.33 -1.09 -8.06
N ARG A 123 32.36 -1.40 -6.76
CA ARG A 123 31.29 -1.09 -5.81
C ARG A 123 30.98 0.40 -5.68
N GLN A 124 31.96 1.26 -5.92
CA GLN A 124 31.75 2.72 -5.87
C GLN A 124 30.89 3.21 -7.04
N GLU A 125 31.11 2.66 -8.25
CA GLU A 125 30.28 2.98 -9.40
C GLU A 125 28.88 2.39 -9.26
N GLU A 126 28.77 1.16 -8.72
CA GLU A 126 27.48 0.54 -8.40
C GLU A 126 26.68 1.39 -7.41
N PHE A 127 27.30 1.88 -6.34
CA PHE A 127 26.66 2.76 -5.37
C PHE A 127 26.20 4.08 -6.01
N ARG A 128 27.07 4.75 -6.77
CA ARG A 128 26.72 6.02 -7.44
C ARG A 128 25.58 5.85 -8.45
N THR A 129 25.56 4.73 -9.17
CA THR A 129 24.51 4.41 -10.14
C THR A 129 23.19 4.13 -9.42
N TRP A 130 23.22 3.29 -8.37
CA TRP A 130 22.05 3.02 -7.54
C TRP A 130 21.52 4.28 -6.86
N LEU A 131 22.39 5.15 -6.34
CA LEU A 131 22.00 6.40 -5.69
C LEU A 131 21.31 7.35 -6.68
N ARG A 132 21.81 7.44 -7.92
CA ARG A 132 21.15 8.19 -8.99
C ARG A 132 19.78 7.61 -9.33
N GLU A 133 19.67 6.29 -9.41
CA GLU A 133 18.39 5.61 -9.69
C GLU A 133 17.37 5.82 -8.57
N GLU A 134 17.76 5.70 -7.30
CA GLU A 134 16.86 5.72 -6.15
C GLU A 134 16.57 7.11 -5.59
N TRP A 135 17.52 8.05 -5.72
CA TRP A 135 17.43 9.38 -5.09
C TRP A 135 17.58 10.55 -6.05
N GLY A 136 18.17 10.34 -7.24
CA GLY A 136 18.39 11.42 -8.21
C GLY A 136 19.37 12.50 -7.78
N ARG A 137 20.10 12.29 -6.68
CA ARG A 137 21.05 13.23 -6.05
C ARG A 137 22.39 12.57 -5.80
N THR A 138 23.45 13.35 -5.61
CA THR A 138 24.70 12.81 -5.08
C THR A 138 24.61 12.67 -3.55
N LEU A 139 25.59 12.00 -2.92
CA LEU A 139 25.58 11.83 -1.47
C LEU A 139 25.83 13.18 -0.76
N GLU A 140 26.66 14.02 -1.38
CA GLU A 140 27.01 15.36 -0.90
C GLU A 140 25.82 16.33 -0.93
N ASP A 141 24.89 16.16 -1.87
CA ASP A 141 23.66 16.95 -1.97
C ASP A 141 22.63 16.60 -0.88
N ILE A 142 22.84 15.50 -0.14
CA ILE A 142 21.94 15.05 0.93
C ILE A 142 22.43 15.64 2.25
N PHE A 143 21.83 16.75 2.67
CA PHE A 143 22.30 17.56 3.80
C PHE A 143 22.35 16.86 5.17
N HIS A 144 21.61 15.78 5.39
CA HIS A 144 21.54 15.12 6.69
C HIS A 144 22.43 13.87 6.74
N GLU A 145 23.46 13.88 7.58
CA GLU A 145 24.39 12.75 7.76
C GLU A 145 23.68 11.44 8.10
N HIS A 146 22.71 11.48 9.02
CA HIS A 146 21.92 10.29 9.36
C HIS A 146 21.18 9.68 8.15
N MET A 147 20.69 10.51 7.23
CA MET A 147 20.05 10.05 6.00
C MET A 147 21.06 9.39 5.06
N GLN A 148 22.28 9.93 4.96
CA GLN A 148 23.37 9.32 4.20
C GLN A 148 23.74 7.94 4.75
N GLU A 149 23.81 7.78 6.08
CA GLU A 149 24.09 6.49 6.74
C GLU A 149 23.00 5.45 6.42
N LEU A 150 21.72 5.83 6.52
CA LEU A 150 20.60 4.96 6.21
C LEU A 150 20.60 4.52 4.74
N ILE A 151 20.91 5.44 3.82
CA ILE A 151 21.04 5.17 2.39
C ILE A 151 22.17 4.18 2.12
N LEU A 152 23.33 4.39 2.72
CA LEU A 152 24.49 3.52 2.56
C LEU A 152 24.21 2.12 3.12
N MET A 153 23.60 2.05 4.31
CA MET A 153 23.18 0.79 4.91
C MET A 153 22.18 0.04 4.03
N LYS A 154 21.16 0.73 3.50
CA LYS A 154 20.19 0.15 2.58
C LYS A 154 20.86 -0.40 1.32
N PHE A 155 21.77 0.37 0.71
CA PHE A 155 22.53 -0.10 -0.45
C PHE A 155 23.34 -1.36 -0.13
N ILE A 156 24.14 -1.34 0.94
CA ILE A 156 25.00 -2.46 1.32
C ILE A 156 24.16 -3.71 1.56
N TYR A 157 23.09 -3.59 2.37
CA TYR A 157 22.21 -4.69 2.74
C TYR A 157 21.49 -5.30 1.53
N THR A 158 20.76 -4.47 0.77
CA THR A 158 19.96 -4.93 -0.37
C THR A 158 20.83 -5.53 -1.48
N SER A 159 22.02 -4.98 -1.71
CA SER A 159 22.94 -5.51 -2.73
C SER A 159 23.61 -6.83 -2.35
N GLN A 160 23.56 -7.27 -1.08
CA GLN A 160 24.04 -8.61 -0.69
C GLN A 160 23.19 -9.74 -1.30
N TYR A 161 21.91 -9.47 -1.56
CA TYR A 161 21.03 -10.46 -2.16
C TYR A 161 21.39 -10.73 -3.62
N ASP A 162 22.00 -9.75 -4.31
CA ASP A 162 22.47 -9.88 -5.69
C ASP A 162 21.41 -10.48 -6.65
N ASN A 163 20.16 -10.02 -6.49
CA ASN A 163 18.97 -10.51 -7.18
C ASN A 163 18.65 -12.02 -6.98
N CYS A 164 19.23 -12.66 -5.96
CA CYS A 164 18.82 -13.96 -5.45
C CYS A 164 17.78 -13.76 -4.34
N LEU A 165 16.53 -13.56 -4.75
CA LEU A 165 15.44 -13.12 -3.88
C LEU A 165 14.36 -14.19 -3.73
N THR A 166 13.80 -14.30 -2.52
CA THR A 166 12.54 -15.01 -2.26
C THR A 166 11.39 -14.00 -2.23
N TYR A 167 10.26 -14.38 -2.81
CA TYR A 167 9.08 -13.55 -2.95
C TYR A 167 7.88 -14.20 -2.27
N ARG A 168 7.15 -13.41 -1.49
CA ARG A 168 5.91 -13.79 -0.82
C ARG A 168 4.73 -13.14 -1.53
N ARG A 169 3.66 -13.89 -1.74
CA ARG A 169 2.47 -13.37 -2.43
C ARG A 169 1.80 -12.29 -1.58
N ILE A 170 1.44 -11.20 -2.23
CA ILE A 170 0.58 -10.15 -1.67
C ILE A 170 -0.61 -9.92 -2.60
N TYR A 171 -1.64 -9.24 -2.10
CA TYR A 171 -2.83 -8.92 -2.88
C TYR A 171 -3.18 -7.44 -2.73
N LEU A 172 -3.87 -6.90 -3.73
CA LEU A 172 -4.56 -5.63 -3.59
C LEU A 172 -5.77 -5.80 -2.66
N PRO A 173 -6.09 -4.75 -1.88
CA PRO A 173 -7.22 -4.76 -0.96
C PRO A 173 -8.56 -4.83 -1.72
N PRO A 174 -9.55 -5.57 -1.20
CA PRO A 174 -10.90 -5.55 -1.75
C PRO A 174 -11.51 -4.15 -1.60
N SER A 175 -12.29 -3.72 -2.59
CA SER A 175 -13.00 -2.44 -2.56
C SER A 175 -14.47 -2.64 -2.22
N ARG A 176 -15.02 -1.75 -1.40
CA ARG A 176 -16.44 -1.71 -1.02
C ARG A 176 -17.03 -0.33 -1.32
N PRO A 177 -18.34 -0.23 -1.62
CA PRO A 177 -18.98 1.06 -1.90
C PRO A 177 -18.92 2.06 -0.73
N ASP A 178 -18.90 1.56 0.50
CA ASP A 178 -18.89 2.38 1.72
C ASP A 178 -17.48 2.79 2.18
N ASP A 179 -16.44 2.39 1.45
CA ASP A 179 -15.06 2.77 1.77
C ASP A 179 -14.88 4.28 1.65
N LEU A 180 -14.12 4.89 2.57
CA LEU A 180 -13.90 6.34 2.61
C LEU A 180 -13.32 6.88 1.30
N ILE A 181 -12.40 6.11 0.71
CA ILE A 181 -11.81 6.30 -0.61
C ILE A 181 -11.48 4.93 -1.20
N ARG A 182 -11.19 4.85 -2.49
CA ARG A 182 -10.76 3.59 -3.11
C ARG A 182 -9.51 3.03 -2.39
N PRO A 183 -9.52 1.79 -1.88
CA PRO A 183 -8.31 1.22 -1.27
C PRO A 183 -7.25 0.91 -2.32
N GLY A 184 -6.01 0.71 -1.90
CA GLY A 184 -4.91 0.44 -2.83
C GLY A 184 -3.53 0.82 -2.31
N LEU A 185 -2.58 0.95 -3.22
CA LEU A 185 -1.19 1.32 -2.90
C LEU A 185 -0.99 2.83 -2.99
N PHE A 186 -0.21 3.36 -2.05
CA PHE A 186 0.16 4.76 -1.94
C PHE A 186 1.66 4.89 -1.71
N LYS A 187 2.21 6.02 -2.14
CA LYS A 187 3.61 6.41 -2.00
C LYS A 187 3.64 7.47 -0.90
N GLY A 188 4.36 7.24 0.18
CA GLY A 188 4.33 8.05 1.40
C GLY A 188 5.70 8.52 1.85
N THR A 189 5.79 9.72 2.42
CA THR A 189 7.04 10.24 3.00
C THR A 189 7.29 9.70 4.41
N TYR A 190 8.48 9.17 4.67
CA TYR A 190 8.91 8.60 5.96
C TYR A 190 10.22 9.23 6.47
N GLY A 191 10.28 10.56 6.45
CA GLY A 191 11.41 11.30 7.02
C GLY A 191 12.75 10.92 6.40
N SER A 192 13.76 10.63 7.22
CA SER A 192 15.11 10.28 6.76
C SER A 192 15.19 8.95 5.98
N HIS A 193 14.14 8.13 6.00
CA HIS A 193 14.07 6.88 5.23
C HIS A 193 13.65 7.12 3.76
N GLY A 194 13.18 8.33 3.42
CA GLY A 194 12.70 8.70 2.09
C GLY A 194 11.26 8.28 1.85
N LEU A 195 10.96 7.86 0.62
CA LEU A 195 9.64 7.38 0.25
C LEU A 195 9.47 5.88 0.50
N GLU A 196 8.27 5.52 0.93
CA GLU A 196 7.84 4.14 1.08
C GLU A 196 6.50 3.88 0.39
N ILE A 197 6.23 2.61 0.10
CA ILE A 197 4.96 2.14 -0.44
C ILE A 197 4.12 1.59 0.70
N VAL A 198 2.92 2.13 0.87
CA VAL A 198 1.95 1.73 1.89
C VAL A 198 0.65 1.30 1.22
N MET A 199 0.09 0.19 1.67
CA MET A 199 -1.20 -0.31 1.24
C MET A 199 -2.30 0.15 2.21
N LEU A 200 -3.26 0.93 1.71
CA LEU A 200 -4.46 1.33 2.43
C LEU A 200 -5.58 0.30 2.20
N SER A 201 -6.15 -0.23 3.28
CA SER A 201 -7.23 -1.22 3.28
C SER A 201 -8.29 -0.89 4.33
N PHE A 202 -9.54 -1.30 4.12
CA PHE A 202 -10.68 -1.00 4.99
C PHE A 202 -11.21 -2.25 5.69
N HIS A 203 -11.46 -2.12 6.99
CA HIS A 203 -11.79 -3.19 7.94
C HIS A 203 -12.99 -2.76 8.80
N GLY A 204 -14.15 -2.65 8.15
CA GLY A 204 -15.38 -2.17 8.78
C GLY A 204 -15.28 -0.68 9.15
N LYS A 205 -15.06 -0.39 10.43
CA LYS A 205 -14.95 1.00 10.95
C LYS A 205 -13.51 1.46 11.14
N HIS A 206 -12.55 0.68 10.67
CA HIS A 206 -11.13 1.02 10.73
C HIS A 206 -10.54 0.99 9.32
N ALA A 207 -9.57 1.87 9.06
CA ALA A 207 -8.69 1.74 7.91
C ALA A 207 -7.26 1.45 8.37
N ARG A 208 -6.57 0.59 7.63
CA ARG A 208 -5.22 0.10 7.93
C ARG A 208 -4.27 0.48 6.82
N GLY A 209 -3.17 1.14 7.19
CA GLY A 209 -1.98 1.34 6.36
C GLY A 209 -0.93 0.28 6.68
N THR A 210 -0.64 -0.60 5.71
CA THR A 210 0.37 -1.67 5.83
C THR A 210 1.58 -1.36 4.95
N LYS A 211 2.78 -1.46 5.50
CA LYS A 211 4.02 -1.23 4.75
C LYS A 211 4.26 -2.32 3.70
N ILE A 212 4.39 -1.94 2.44
CA ILE A 212 4.84 -2.82 1.34
C ILE A 212 6.35 -2.71 1.15
N THR A 213 6.88 -1.50 1.29
CA THR A 213 8.29 -1.29 1.62
C THR A 213 8.37 -0.71 3.01
N GLY A 214 9.48 -0.94 3.71
CA GLY A 214 9.70 -0.38 5.03
C GLY A 214 11.14 0.01 5.27
N ASP A 215 11.43 0.18 6.56
CA ASP A 215 12.69 0.67 7.07
C ASP A 215 13.07 -0.11 8.36
N PRO A 216 14.32 0.02 8.84
CA PRO A 216 14.77 -0.70 10.04
C PRO A 216 14.03 -0.35 11.33
N ASN A 217 13.30 0.77 11.38
CA ASN A 217 12.45 1.13 12.51
C ASN A 217 11.10 0.44 12.39
N ILE A 218 10.36 0.64 11.30
CA ILE A 218 9.11 -0.06 11.00
C ILE A 218 9.28 -0.89 9.71
N PRO A 219 9.47 -2.21 9.83
CA PRO A 219 9.68 -3.11 8.69
C PRO A 219 8.51 -3.18 7.71
N ALA A 220 8.81 -3.58 6.48
CA ALA A 220 7.81 -4.06 5.53
C ALA A 220 6.95 -5.17 6.14
N GLY A 221 5.66 -5.18 5.84
CA GLY A 221 4.66 -6.09 6.42
C GLY A 221 3.97 -5.56 7.68
N GLN A 222 4.58 -4.61 8.39
CA GLN A 222 3.99 -4.03 9.61
C GLN A 222 2.87 -3.03 9.30
N GLN A 223 1.95 -2.89 10.26
CA GLN A 223 0.93 -1.86 10.24
C GLN A 223 1.53 -0.53 10.70
N THR A 224 1.75 0.39 9.77
CA THR A 224 2.34 1.70 10.07
C THR A 224 1.31 2.70 10.58
N VAL A 225 0.06 2.63 10.11
CA VAL A 225 -1.02 3.54 10.50
C VAL A 225 -2.32 2.77 10.65
N GLU A 226 -3.10 3.14 11.66
CA GLU A 226 -4.51 2.78 11.81
C GLU A 226 -5.36 4.02 11.97
N ILE A 227 -6.52 4.02 11.34
CA ILE A 227 -7.43 5.16 11.30
C ILE A 227 -8.78 4.68 11.85
N ASP A 228 -9.27 5.35 12.86
CA ASP A 228 -10.60 5.10 13.40
C ASP A 228 -11.63 5.96 12.65
N LEU A 229 -12.46 5.30 11.83
CA LEU A 229 -13.44 5.97 10.97
C LEU A 229 -14.71 6.40 11.72
N ARG A 230 -14.87 6.02 13.01
CA ARG A 230 -15.96 6.52 13.87
C ARG A 230 -15.61 7.89 14.45
N HIS A 231 -14.32 8.10 14.74
CA HIS A 231 -13.82 9.27 15.46
C HIS A 231 -13.32 10.35 14.51
N ARG A 232 -14.26 11.10 13.93
CA ARG A 232 -13.95 12.30 13.14
C ARG A 232 -13.38 13.40 14.03
N ILE A 233 -12.31 14.04 13.55
CA ILE A 233 -11.74 15.24 14.17
C ILE A 233 -12.24 16.45 13.37
N GLN A 234 -12.94 17.35 14.05
CA GLN A 234 -13.22 18.67 13.51
C GLN A 234 -11.95 19.51 13.69
N LEU A 235 -11.27 19.78 12.58
CA LEU A 235 -10.14 20.69 12.62
C LEU A 235 -10.63 22.10 12.96
N PRO A 236 -9.89 22.87 13.79
CA PRO A 236 -10.12 24.29 13.96
C PRO A 236 -10.04 25.06 12.63
N ASP A 237 -10.41 26.34 12.63
CA ASP A 237 -10.14 27.20 11.47
C ASP A 237 -8.63 27.29 11.17
N ALA A 238 -8.27 27.78 9.97
CA ALA A 238 -6.88 27.81 9.53
C ALA A 238 -5.95 28.63 10.45
N GLU A 239 -6.46 29.66 11.12
CA GLU A 239 -5.69 30.47 12.08
C GLU A 239 -5.39 29.68 13.36
N SER A 240 -6.39 28.96 13.87
CA SER A 240 -6.28 28.13 15.07
C SER A 240 -5.50 26.83 14.82
N LEU A 241 -5.59 26.25 13.61
CA LEU A 241 -4.79 25.09 13.18
C LEU A 241 -3.29 25.38 13.16
N HIS A 242 -2.90 26.64 13.04
CA HIS A 242 -1.51 27.04 13.11
C HIS A 242 -0.91 26.80 14.51
N ASP A 243 -1.73 26.69 15.56
CA ASP A 243 -1.30 26.33 16.92
C ASP A 243 -1.25 24.81 17.13
N PHE A 244 -0.04 24.29 17.28
CA PHE A 244 0.20 22.88 17.55
C PHE A 244 -0.42 22.40 18.87
N ASN A 245 -0.48 23.25 19.90
CA ASN A 245 -1.00 22.85 21.20
C ASN A 245 -2.50 22.59 21.15
N GLU A 246 -3.24 23.38 20.36
CA GLU A 246 -4.67 23.20 20.17
C GLU A 246 -4.97 21.91 19.41
N LEU A 247 -4.23 21.62 18.34
CA LEU A 247 -4.33 20.33 17.64
C LEU A 247 -4.03 19.17 18.62
N SER A 248 -2.95 19.28 19.39
CA SER A 248 -2.57 18.25 20.36
C SER A 248 -3.65 18.01 21.40
N ARG A 249 -4.29 19.07 21.91
CA ARG A 249 -5.38 18.97 22.89
C ARG A 249 -6.56 18.18 22.32
N VAL A 250 -7.04 18.55 21.14
CA VAL A 250 -8.18 17.87 20.48
C VAL A 250 -7.89 16.39 20.23
N VAL A 251 -6.69 16.06 19.76
CA VAL A 251 -6.31 14.66 19.49
C VAL A 251 -6.26 13.82 20.76
N LEU A 252 -5.71 14.37 21.85
CA LEU A 252 -5.62 13.67 23.13
C LEU A 252 -6.97 13.52 23.81
N GLU A 253 -7.88 14.49 23.66
CA GLU A 253 -9.27 14.37 24.12
C GLU A 253 -9.98 13.20 23.41
N VAL A 254 -9.83 13.07 22.08
CA VAL A 254 -10.38 11.95 21.31
C VAL A 254 -9.73 10.62 21.70
N ARG A 255 -8.40 10.60 21.94
CA ARG A 255 -7.69 9.41 22.44
C ARG A 255 -8.30 8.90 23.75
N GLU A 256 -8.58 9.79 24.70
CA GLU A 256 -9.20 9.41 25.97
C GLU A 256 -10.64 8.90 25.80
N GLN A 257 -11.40 9.47 24.86
CA GLN A 257 -12.72 8.94 24.52
C GLN A 257 -12.62 7.53 23.95
N VAL A 258 -11.77 7.31 22.95
CA VAL A 258 -11.54 5.99 22.33
C VAL A 258 -11.13 4.96 23.37
N ARG A 259 -10.22 5.32 24.30
CA ARG A 259 -9.78 4.43 25.38
C ARG A 259 -10.94 4.01 26.28
N LYS A 260 -11.80 4.95 26.70
CA LYS A 260 -12.97 4.68 27.53
C LYS A 260 -13.98 3.78 26.84
N GLU A 261 -14.24 4.01 25.54
CA GLU A 261 -15.13 3.18 24.74
C GLU A 261 -14.60 1.74 24.62
N GLN A 262 -13.29 1.57 24.38
CA GLN A 262 -12.66 0.25 24.30
C GLN A 262 -12.68 -0.50 25.64
N GLU A 263 -12.53 0.20 26.76
CA GLU A 263 -12.65 -0.39 28.11
C GLU A 263 -14.09 -0.86 28.38
N GLN A 264 -15.09 -0.05 28.02
CA GLN A 264 -16.51 -0.41 28.17
C GLN A 264 -16.92 -1.58 27.27
N GLU A 265 -16.44 -1.63 26.02
CA GLU A 265 -16.68 -2.76 25.11
C GLU A 265 -16.01 -4.07 25.60
N GLN A 266 -14.89 -3.98 26.35
CA GLN A 266 -14.22 -5.15 26.94
C GLN A 266 -14.87 -5.61 28.25
N GLU A 267 -15.45 -4.69 29.03
CA GLU A 267 -16.17 -5.02 30.27
C GLU A 267 -17.62 -5.51 29.98
N GLY A 268 -18.23 -5.11 28.86
CA GLY A 268 -19.56 -5.54 28.42
C GLY A 268 -19.57 -6.78 27.52
N GLY A 269 -19.35 -7.98 28.08
CA GLY A 269 -19.68 -9.26 27.42
C GLY A 269 -21.21 -9.45 27.27
N PRO A 270 -21.69 -10.34 26.36
CA PRO A 270 -23.01 -10.24 25.75
C PRO A 270 -24.16 -10.60 26.70
N GLU A 271 -24.69 -9.60 27.39
CA GLU A 271 -26.02 -9.65 28.01
C GLU A 271 -26.94 -8.76 27.18
N ASP A 272 -27.61 -9.36 26.19
CA ASP A 272 -28.94 -8.97 25.69
C ASP A 272 -29.36 -9.91 24.55
N ALA A 273 -29.49 -11.20 24.88
CA ALA A 273 -30.13 -12.19 24.03
C ALA A 273 -31.08 -13.07 24.84
N GLU A 274 -31.79 -12.53 25.82
CA GLU A 274 -32.87 -13.25 26.51
C GLU A 274 -33.84 -12.27 27.17
N GLY A 275 -34.87 -11.87 26.43
CA GLY A 275 -35.96 -11.10 27.02
C GLY A 275 -36.82 -10.37 26.00
N LEU A 276 -37.66 -11.11 25.27
CA LEU A 276 -39.03 -10.71 25.00
C LEU A 276 -39.80 -11.92 24.46
N GLY A 277 -40.64 -12.46 25.34
CA GLY A 277 -41.43 -13.64 25.11
C GLY A 277 -42.52 -13.45 24.05
N GLN A 278 -42.77 -14.56 23.35
CA GLN A 278 -44.06 -15.07 22.88
C GLN A 278 -45.21 -14.07 22.79
N GLN A 279 -45.65 -13.79 21.55
CA GLN A 279 -47.08 -13.68 21.24
C GLN A 279 -47.33 -13.94 19.75
N SER A 280 -48.12 -14.98 19.48
CA SER A 280 -48.60 -15.42 18.17
C SER A 280 -49.53 -14.40 17.51
N PRO A 281 -49.58 -14.29 16.16
CA PRO A 281 -50.66 -13.57 15.49
C PRO A 281 -51.77 -14.53 15.05
N GLN A 282 -53.00 -14.28 15.52
CA GLN A 282 -54.23 -14.78 14.89
C GLN A 282 -54.77 -13.74 13.89
N PRO A 283 -55.49 -14.17 12.83
CA PRO A 283 -55.76 -13.36 11.65
C PRO A 283 -57.04 -12.52 11.80
N ARG A 284 -57.06 -11.32 11.22
CA ARG A 284 -58.27 -10.51 11.07
C ARG A 284 -58.45 -9.98 9.64
N GLU A 285 -59.57 -10.45 9.10
CA GLU A 285 -60.43 -10.08 7.98
C GLU A 285 -60.21 -8.71 7.29
N GLU A 286 -60.16 -8.77 5.96
CA GLU A 286 -60.36 -7.66 5.00
C GLU A 286 -61.83 -7.18 5.00
N PRO A 287 -62.07 -5.90 4.66
CA PRO A 287 -63.02 -5.61 3.56
C PRO A 287 -62.60 -4.34 2.74
N PRO A 288 -63.37 -3.89 1.73
CA PRO A 288 -63.12 -4.15 0.31
C PRO A 288 -62.69 -2.90 -0.48
N ALA A 289 -62.19 -3.15 -1.69
CA ALA A 289 -61.77 -2.16 -2.69
C ALA A 289 -62.94 -1.51 -3.45
N GLU A 290 -62.77 -0.24 -3.84
CA GLU A 290 -63.02 0.40 -5.17
C GLU A 290 -63.20 1.93 -5.04
N PRO A 291 -63.08 2.76 -6.11
CA PRO A 291 -62.09 2.74 -7.18
C PRO A 291 -61.46 4.14 -7.44
N ALA A 292 -60.53 4.17 -8.39
CA ALA A 292 -59.63 5.26 -8.76
C ALA A 292 -60.28 6.56 -9.27
N GLN A 293 -59.66 7.70 -8.94
CA GLN A 293 -59.63 8.90 -9.77
C GLN A 293 -58.23 9.57 -9.69
N ALA A 294 -57.69 9.90 -10.84
CA ALA A 294 -56.51 10.77 -11.07
C ALA A 294 -56.97 11.98 -11.92
N PRO A 295 -56.13 12.97 -12.27
CA PRO A 295 -54.83 13.38 -11.73
C PRO A 295 -54.83 14.88 -11.31
N GLY A 296 -53.84 15.32 -10.52
CA GLY A 296 -53.70 16.74 -10.17
C GLY A 296 -52.29 17.10 -9.74
N ASP A 297 -51.63 17.86 -10.61
CA ASP A 297 -50.30 18.47 -10.47
C ASP A 297 -50.10 19.21 -9.14
N GLY A 298 -48.93 19.02 -8.52
CA GLY A 298 -48.52 19.74 -7.32
C GLY A 298 -47.10 19.40 -6.92
N GLY A 299 -46.16 20.22 -7.37
CA GLY A 299 -44.71 20.03 -7.24
C GLY A 299 -44.24 19.65 -5.84
N ALA A 300 -43.61 18.49 -5.74
CA ALA A 300 -42.82 18.10 -4.59
C ALA A 300 -41.43 18.73 -4.73
N ALA A 301 -41.13 19.63 -3.79
CA ALA A 301 -39.81 20.19 -3.59
C ALA A 301 -38.78 19.05 -3.54
N ALA A 302 -37.87 19.04 -4.51
CA ALA A 302 -36.64 18.27 -4.42
C ALA A 302 -35.92 18.73 -3.15
N VAL A 303 -35.90 17.87 -2.13
CA VAL A 303 -34.99 18.03 -1.00
C VAL A 303 -33.61 17.87 -1.61
N ALA A 304 -32.95 19.01 -1.81
CA ALA A 304 -31.61 19.08 -2.35
C ALA A 304 -30.72 18.15 -1.53
N GLU A 305 -30.04 17.24 -2.24
CA GLU A 305 -28.86 16.55 -1.69
C GLU A 305 -27.93 17.62 -1.10
N PRO A 306 -27.32 17.37 0.07
CA PRO A 306 -26.34 18.30 0.61
C PRO A 306 -25.21 18.46 -0.43
N PRO A 307 -24.69 19.69 -0.62
CA PRO A 307 -23.69 19.94 -1.64
C PRO A 307 -22.50 19.01 -1.39
N ALA A 308 -21.95 18.44 -2.47
CA ALA A 308 -20.70 17.71 -2.46
C ALA A 308 -19.71 18.41 -1.52
N GLN A 309 -19.32 17.75 -0.44
CA GLN A 309 -18.63 18.37 0.70
C GLN A 309 -17.48 19.26 0.21
N SER A 310 -17.70 20.57 0.25
CA SER A 310 -16.68 21.56 -0.05
C SER A 310 -15.59 21.41 1.00
N GLY A 311 -14.38 21.06 0.58
CA GLY A 311 -13.24 20.93 1.50
C GLY A 311 -13.01 22.23 2.28
N GLN A 312 -12.42 22.10 3.47
CA GLN A 312 -12.00 23.24 4.29
C GLN A 312 -10.52 23.57 4.06
N PRO A 313 -10.10 24.83 4.24
CA PRO A 313 -8.68 25.21 4.22
C PRO A 313 -7.85 24.37 5.19
N PHE A 314 -6.64 24.01 4.79
CA PHE A 314 -5.72 23.20 5.58
C PHE A 314 -4.31 23.81 5.56
N VAL A 315 -3.73 23.93 6.75
CA VAL A 315 -2.34 24.31 6.98
C VAL A 315 -1.76 23.43 8.08
N LEU A 316 -0.48 23.06 7.97
CA LEU A 316 0.19 22.36 9.05
C LEU A 316 0.45 23.31 10.24
N PRO A 317 0.30 22.84 11.48
CA PRO A 317 0.65 23.63 12.66
C PRO A 317 2.13 24.00 12.68
N VAL A 318 2.47 25.12 13.32
CA VAL A 318 3.86 25.55 13.48
C VAL A 318 4.66 24.49 14.23
N GLY A 319 5.85 24.20 13.69
CA GLY A 319 6.77 23.23 14.27
C GLY A 319 6.50 21.79 13.84
N VAL A 320 5.43 21.52 13.08
CA VAL A 320 5.27 20.24 12.38
C VAL A 320 6.10 20.27 11.10
N SER A 321 7.08 19.40 11.02
CA SER A 321 7.93 19.25 9.83
C SER A 321 7.21 18.45 8.74
N SER A 322 7.38 18.85 7.48
CA SER A 322 7.03 18.04 6.32
C SER A 322 8.19 17.98 5.35
N ARG A 323 8.42 16.80 4.75
CA ARG A 323 9.41 16.70 3.66
C ARG A 323 8.91 17.32 2.36
N ASN A 324 7.60 17.32 2.14
CA ASN A 324 6.99 17.86 0.94
C ASN A 324 6.26 19.16 1.26
N GLU A 325 6.73 20.28 0.73
CA GLU A 325 6.10 21.60 0.92
C GLU A 325 4.84 21.76 0.05
N ASP A 326 4.72 20.97 -1.01
CA ASP A 326 3.64 21.05 -2.00
C ASP A 326 2.43 20.19 -1.62
N TYR A 327 2.11 20.07 -0.33
CA TYR A 327 0.90 19.38 0.11
C TYR A 327 -0.37 20.20 -0.18
N PRO A 328 -1.53 19.55 -0.44
CA PRO A 328 -2.77 20.27 -0.71
C PRO A 328 -3.21 21.16 0.45
N ARG A 329 -3.67 22.37 0.12
CA ARG A 329 -4.10 23.40 1.10
C ARG A 329 -5.58 23.35 1.44
N THR A 330 -6.25 22.26 1.08
CA THR A 330 -7.66 22.01 1.38
C THR A 330 -7.85 20.54 1.74
N CYS A 331 -8.48 20.23 2.86
CA CYS A 331 -8.84 18.86 3.24
C CYS A 331 -10.36 18.66 3.28
N ARG A 332 -10.83 17.44 3.07
CA ARG A 332 -12.25 17.07 3.12
C ARG A 332 -12.68 16.61 4.50
N MET A 333 -11.87 15.75 5.12
CA MET A 333 -12.20 15.13 6.40
C MET A 333 -10.92 14.83 7.18
N CYS A 334 -11.04 14.79 8.51
CA CYS A 334 -9.99 14.36 9.41
C CYS A 334 -10.53 13.32 10.39
N PHE A 335 -9.69 12.35 10.73
CA PHE A 335 -10.03 11.25 11.63
C PHE A 335 -8.90 11.02 12.62
N TYR A 336 -9.25 10.56 13.81
CA TYR A 336 -8.28 10.05 14.76
C TYR A 336 -7.60 8.82 14.17
N GLY A 337 -6.30 8.72 14.40
CA GLY A 337 -5.55 7.53 14.09
C GLY A 337 -4.36 7.36 15.01
N THR A 338 -3.73 6.20 14.89
CA THR A 338 -2.48 5.91 15.60
C THR A 338 -1.44 5.41 14.62
N GLY A 339 -0.23 5.93 14.73
CA GLY A 339 0.93 5.47 13.99
C GLY A 339 1.76 4.52 14.83
N LEU A 340 2.30 3.46 14.21
CA LEU A 340 3.28 2.59 14.85
C LEU A 340 4.67 3.21 14.71
N ILE A 341 5.36 3.40 15.84
CA ILE A 341 6.76 3.83 15.90
C ILE A 341 7.59 2.78 16.64
N ALA A 342 8.89 2.73 16.37
CA ALA A 342 9.82 1.87 17.08
C ALA A 342 11.25 2.41 16.97
N GLY A 343 12.11 1.98 17.89
CA GLY A 343 13.55 2.16 17.76
C GLY A 343 14.14 1.35 16.61
N HIS A 344 15.40 1.65 16.27
CA HIS A 344 16.12 0.93 15.22
C HIS A 344 16.15 -0.59 15.51
N GLY A 345 15.94 -1.41 14.47
CA GLY A 345 15.80 -2.85 14.60
C GLY A 345 14.42 -3.28 15.11
N PHE A 346 13.39 -2.46 14.85
CA PHE A 346 12.01 -2.68 15.32
C PHE A 346 11.91 -2.92 16.84
N THR A 347 12.67 -2.14 17.62
CA THR A 347 12.77 -2.32 19.07
C THR A 347 11.71 -1.51 19.81
N SER A 348 11.07 -2.15 20.80
CA SER A 348 10.02 -1.56 21.64
C SER A 348 8.94 -0.82 20.83
N PRO A 349 8.24 -1.50 19.89
CA PRO A 349 7.24 -0.86 19.06
C PRO A 349 6.04 -0.40 19.89
N GLU A 350 5.57 0.82 19.63
CA GLU A 350 4.44 1.42 20.32
C GLU A 350 3.58 2.26 19.38
N ARG A 351 2.31 2.46 19.77
CA ARG A 351 1.37 3.29 19.03
C ARG A 351 1.32 4.69 19.60
N THR A 352 1.53 5.66 18.73
CA THR A 352 1.42 7.08 19.05
C THR A 352 0.20 7.69 18.37
N PRO A 353 -0.49 8.64 19.03
CA PRO A 353 -1.66 9.28 18.46
C PRO A 353 -1.29 10.20 17.29
N GLY A 354 -2.23 10.37 16.38
CA GLY A 354 -2.09 11.26 15.25
C GLY A 354 -3.41 11.58 14.57
N VAL A 355 -3.32 12.36 13.49
CA VAL A 355 -4.48 12.78 12.70
C VAL A 355 -4.31 12.33 11.27
N PHE A 356 -5.25 11.52 10.81
CA PHE A 356 -5.41 11.25 9.38
C PHE A 356 -6.15 12.42 8.72
N VAL A 357 -5.62 12.90 7.60
CA VAL A 357 -6.14 14.04 6.84
C VAL A 357 -6.44 13.59 5.42
N LEU A 358 -7.70 13.59 5.00
CA LEU A 358 -8.09 13.29 3.63
C LEU A 358 -8.08 14.57 2.80
N PHE A 359 -7.28 14.63 1.72
CA PHE A 359 -7.27 15.78 0.82
C PHE A 359 -8.23 15.57 -0.35
N ASP A 360 -8.10 14.46 -1.05
CA ASP A 360 -8.90 14.09 -2.21
C ASP A 360 -8.96 12.55 -2.36
N GLU A 361 -9.45 12.04 -3.50
CA GLU A 361 -9.60 10.60 -3.74
C GLU A 361 -8.27 9.84 -3.74
N ASP A 362 -7.17 10.53 -4.04
CA ASP A 362 -5.86 9.93 -4.32
C ASP A 362 -4.77 10.40 -3.35
N ARG A 363 -5.06 11.38 -2.49
CA ARG A 363 -4.09 11.94 -1.54
C ARG A 363 -4.66 12.06 -0.15
N PHE A 364 -3.85 11.65 0.82
CA PHE A 364 -4.09 11.83 2.24
C PHE A 364 -2.79 12.12 2.97
N GLY A 365 -2.89 12.54 4.23
CA GLY A 365 -1.77 12.76 5.11
C GLY A 365 -1.97 12.16 6.48
N PHE A 366 -0.89 12.03 7.23
CA PHE A 366 -0.90 11.64 8.64
C PHE A 366 0.00 12.57 9.44
N ILE A 367 -0.56 13.26 10.44
CA ILE A 367 0.21 14.08 11.38
C ILE A 367 0.59 13.19 12.57
N TRP A 368 1.89 12.96 12.74
CA TRP A 368 2.49 12.23 13.86
C TRP A 368 2.66 13.19 15.03
N LEU A 369 1.78 13.10 16.03
CA LEU A 369 1.69 14.12 17.07
C LEU A 369 2.98 14.20 17.90
N GLU A 370 3.47 13.06 18.39
CA GLU A 370 4.64 13.00 19.27
C GLU A 370 5.95 13.34 18.53
N LEU A 371 6.00 13.11 17.22
CA LEU A 371 7.18 13.37 16.39
C LEU A 371 7.21 14.78 15.78
N LYS A 372 6.10 15.54 15.90
CA LYS A 372 5.89 16.80 15.16
C LYS A 372 6.27 16.67 13.69
N SER A 373 5.74 15.62 13.06
CA SER A 373 6.07 15.25 11.68
C SER A 373 4.80 15.00 10.89
N PHE A 374 4.85 15.29 9.58
CA PHE A 374 3.76 15.06 8.66
C PHE A 374 4.19 14.15 7.52
N SER A 375 3.48 13.03 7.36
CA SER A 375 3.62 12.14 6.22
C SER A 375 2.53 12.44 5.19
N LEU A 376 2.92 12.73 3.95
CA LEU A 376 2.01 12.87 2.82
C LEU A 376 2.00 11.58 2.00
N TYR A 377 0.83 11.16 1.54
CA TYR A 377 0.61 9.96 0.76
C TYR A 377 -0.14 10.27 -0.52
N SER A 378 0.30 9.65 -1.62
CA SER A 378 -0.30 9.81 -2.94
C SER A 378 -0.41 8.48 -3.67
N ARG A 379 -1.57 8.23 -4.29
CA ARG A 379 -1.93 6.94 -4.89
C ARG A 379 -0.94 6.50 -5.96
N VAL A 380 -0.65 5.21 -5.98
CA VAL A 380 0.04 4.56 -7.10
C VAL A 380 -0.94 4.42 -8.26
N GLN A 381 -0.68 5.13 -9.36
CA GLN A 381 -1.54 5.12 -10.56
C GLN A 381 -1.30 3.91 -11.47
N ALA A 382 -0.24 3.13 -11.23
CA ALA A 382 0.06 1.94 -12.01
C ALA A 382 -1.01 0.85 -11.82
N ALA A 383 -1.42 0.24 -12.92
CA ALA A 383 -2.35 -0.90 -12.90
C ALA A 383 -1.57 -2.22 -12.73
N PHE A 384 -1.93 -2.99 -11.71
CA PHE A 384 -1.33 -4.31 -11.46
C PHE A 384 -2.22 -5.42 -12.02
N ARG A 385 -1.60 -6.50 -12.52
CA ARG A 385 -2.32 -7.63 -13.13
C ARG A 385 -2.24 -8.82 -12.18
N ASN A 386 -3.29 -9.64 -12.15
CA ASN A 386 -3.33 -10.86 -11.34
C ASN A 386 -3.09 -10.58 -9.84
N ALA A 387 -3.53 -9.41 -9.36
CA ALA A 387 -3.19 -8.88 -8.05
C ALA A 387 -4.33 -8.94 -7.03
N ASP A 388 -5.56 -9.22 -7.46
CA ASP A 388 -6.73 -9.22 -6.58
C ASP A 388 -6.72 -10.43 -5.63
N ALA A 389 -7.17 -10.20 -4.40
CA ALA A 389 -7.35 -11.28 -3.43
C ALA A 389 -8.49 -12.23 -3.88
N PRO A 390 -8.33 -13.56 -3.72
CA PRO A 390 -9.40 -14.52 -4.04
C PRO A 390 -10.66 -14.33 -3.19
N SER A 391 -10.51 -13.83 -1.97
CA SER A 391 -11.59 -13.50 -1.04
C SER A 391 -11.09 -12.46 0.00
N PRO A 392 -11.99 -11.76 0.71
CA PRO A 392 -11.60 -10.90 1.82
C PRO A 392 -10.80 -11.64 2.90
N GLN A 393 -11.14 -12.91 3.19
CA GLN A 393 -10.42 -13.72 4.18
C GLN A 393 -8.98 -14.03 3.72
N ALA A 394 -8.78 -14.31 2.43
CA ALA A 394 -7.45 -14.53 1.89
C ALA A 394 -6.58 -13.26 1.95
N PHE A 395 -7.20 -12.07 1.86
CA PHE A 395 -6.52 -10.80 2.08
C PHE A 395 -6.09 -10.65 3.55
N GLU A 396 -6.96 -10.96 4.51
CA GLU A 396 -6.61 -10.94 5.94
C GLU A 396 -5.50 -11.93 6.30
N GLU A 397 -5.56 -13.15 5.78
CA GLU A 397 -4.51 -14.15 5.97
C GLU A 397 -3.17 -13.66 5.40
N MET A 398 -3.19 -13.05 4.21
CA MET A 398 -2.00 -12.46 3.61
C MET A 398 -1.41 -11.35 4.49
N LEU A 399 -2.23 -10.44 5.02
CA LEU A 399 -1.78 -9.39 5.94
C LEU A 399 -1.11 -9.96 7.20
N LYS A 400 -1.69 -10.99 7.81
CA LYS A 400 -1.11 -11.66 8.99
C LYS A 400 0.23 -12.32 8.65
N ASN A 401 0.31 -12.98 7.50
CA ASN A 401 1.52 -13.69 7.08
C ASN A 401 2.68 -12.71 6.86
N ILE A 402 2.48 -11.62 6.12
CA ILE A 402 3.56 -10.64 5.87
C ILE A 402 3.95 -9.90 7.15
N GLN A 403 3.01 -9.66 8.06
CA GLN A 403 3.32 -9.06 9.36
C GLN A 403 4.16 -10.00 10.22
N SER A 404 3.81 -11.29 10.28
CA SER A 404 4.54 -12.29 11.08
C SER A 404 5.96 -12.57 10.58
N LEU A 405 6.24 -12.31 9.29
CA LEU A 405 7.56 -12.51 8.70
C LEU A 405 8.59 -11.51 9.24
N THR A 406 8.15 -10.34 9.67
CA THR A 406 9.00 -9.23 10.13
C THR A 406 8.70 -8.81 11.56
N SER A 407 7.96 -9.64 12.32
CA SER A 407 7.67 -9.46 13.74
C SER A 407 8.86 -9.79 14.65
#